data_AF-A0A095WVY7-F1
#
_entry.id   AF-A0A095WVY7-F1
#
_cell.length_a   1.000
_cell.length_b   1.000
_cell.length_c   1.000
_cell.angle_alpha   90.00
_cell.angle_beta   90.00
_cell.angle_gamma   90.00
#
_symmetry.space_group_name_H-M   'P 1'
#
loop_
_entity.id
_entity.type
_entity.pdbx_description
1 polymer ?
#
loop_
_entity_poly.entity_id
_entity_poly.type
_entity_poly.pdbx_seq_one_letter_code
_entity_poly.pdbx_strand_id
1 'polypeptide(L)'
;MDLVVYAVPLFIAAMVVELAWGLRTGRNTYRVNDAVGSLFLGTLSQARRFVTLGVGGLVYHWVGESLAIARLDAGHWGTWVFAFVLYDLCYYWLHRLGHERTLFWAAHVAHHQSEDYNLSTALRQTSTGFLFGWVFYLPLFFAGVPASLFVTVGSLNLIYQFWVHTQHVGKLGWFEALFVTPSNHRVHHAQNDRYVDRNYGGVFILWDRLFGTFQEELDDEPCIYGIRGPLRSFNPVKALTHSYVAMARDSWRARRWRDKLRVWVARTGWRPADVAAADPQPKAALDRFERYDPPVAPGVPAYALGQLVAVVGLLAFMQWTALGYGQGVALWAVMLATTVTTALWLQGVPPQRAAAWDALRLLLAVPVLAWAGGASLPFLAAAAGYLAANALALPWLWRRTPAMASLSS
;
A
#
# COMPACT_ATOMS: atom_id res chain seq x y z
N MET A 1 2.47 3.80 -22.59
CA MET A 1 3.63 3.20 -21.89
C MET A 1 3.44 3.32 -20.39
N ASP A 2 3.72 2.25 -19.64
CA ASP A 2 3.81 2.28 -18.17
C ASP A 2 5.18 2.85 -17.78
N LEU A 3 5.19 4.04 -17.19
CA LEU A 3 6.41 4.75 -16.82
C LEU A 3 6.93 4.35 -15.43
N VAL A 4 6.10 3.69 -14.61
CA VAL A 4 6.42 3.38 -13.22
C VAL A 4 7.62 2.46 -13.13
N VAL A 5 7.72 1.47 -14.03
CA VAL A 5 8.85 0.52 -14.09
C VAL A 5 10.19 1.24 -14.23
N TYR A 6 10.24 2.31 -15.03
CA TYR A 6 11.44 3.11 -15.24
C TYR A 6 11.73 4.06 -14.07
N ALA A 7 10.73 4.42 -13.28
CA ALA A 7 10.87 5.27 -12.09
C ALA A 7 11.39 4.52 -10.85
N VAL A 8 11.33 3.17 -10.83
CA VAL A 8 11.75 2.36 -9.66
C VAL A 8 13.18 2.68 -9.19
N PRO A 9 14.22 2.74 -10.06
CA PRO A 9 15.57 3.10 -9.62
C PRO A 9 15.63 4.50 -8.99
N LEU A 10 14.87 5.46 -9.50
CA LEU A 10 14.77 6.81 -8.95
C LEU A 10 14.11 6.80 -7.57
N PHE A 11 13.04 6.03 -7.38
CA PHE A 11 12.39 5.89 -6.07
C PHE A 11 13.34 5.30 -5.03
N ILE A 12 14.10 4.27 -5.40
CA ILE A 12 15.11 3.67 -4.50
C ILE A 12 16.19 4.70 -4.15
N ALA A 13 16.74 5.39 -5.15
CA ALA A 13 17.74 6.43 -4.93
C ALA A 13 17.21 7.55 -4.01
N ALA A 14 15.98 8.02 -4.24
CA ALA A 14 15.35 9.06 -3.43
C ALA A 14 15.15 8.63 -1.97
N MET A 15 14.71 7.39 -1.72
CA MET A 15 14.61 6.86 -0.35
C MET A 15 15.98 6.76 0.34
N VAL A 16 17.02 6.34 -0.38
CA VAL A 16 18.39 6.30 0.18
C VAL A 16 18.89 7.69 0.52
N VAL A 17 18.63 8.67 -0.34
CA VAL A 17 18.97 10.08 -0.09
C VAL A 17 18.20 10.64 1.10
N GLU A 18 16.90 10.37 1.19
CA GLU A 18 16.07 10.81 2.32
C GLU A 18 16.56 10.20 3.64
N LEU A 19 16.84 8.90 3.65
CA LEU A 19 17.40 8.21 4.82
C LEU A 19 18.76 8.81 5.23
N ALA A 20 19.67 9.00 4.27
CA ALA A 20 20.99 9.57 4.54
C ALA A 20 20.89 11.01 5.09
N TRP A 21 19.97 11.80 4.55
CA TRP A 21 19.69 13.16 5.03
C TRP A 21 19.11 13.15 6.44
N GLY A 22 18.14 12.28 6.72
CA GLY A 22 17.54 12.10 8.04
C GLY A 22 18.57 11.70 9.08
N LEU A 23 19.46 10.75 8.76
CA LEU A 23 20.57 10.33 9.64
C LEU A 23 21.57 11.47 9.87
N ARG A 24 21.98 12.17 8.81
CA ARG A 24 22.95 13.29 8.91
C ARG A 24 22.43 14.46 9.75
N THR A 25 21.13 14.73 9.70
CA THR A 25 20.51 15.87 10.39
C THR A 25 19.90 15.51 11.75
N GLY A 26 19.99 14.23 12.18
CA GLY A 26 19.37 13.76 13.42
C GLY A 26 17.83 13.72 13.38
N ARG A 27 17.23 13.80 12.18
CA ARG A 27 15.78 13.80 11.95
C ARG A 27 15.32 12.55 11.19
N ASN A 28 15.86 11.38 11.52
CA ASN A 28 15.51 10.14 10.82
C ASN A 28 14.02 9.80 10.99
N THR A 29 13.33 9.61 9.87
CA THR A 29 11.90 9.26 9.79
C THR A 29 11.64 7.80 9.46
N TYR A 30 12.70 7.00 9.28
CA TYR A 30 12.60 5.59 8.92
C TYR A 30 12.79 4.68 10.13
N ARG A 31 11.85 3.75 10.30
CA ARG A 31 12.04 2.51 11.07
C ARG A 31 12.03 1.32 10.13
N VAL A 32 12.97 0.39 10.31
CA VAL A 32 13.18 -0.73 9.37
C VAL A 32 11.94 -1.62 9.29
N ASN A 33 11.28 -1.88 10.42
CA ASN A 33 10.07 -2.71 10.47
C ASN A 33 8.94 -2.13 9.61
N ASP A 34 8.61 -0.84 9.79
CA ASP A 34 7.55 -0.22 9.02
C ASP A 34 7.93 -0.01 7.56
N ALA A 35 9.15 0.44 7.26
CA ALA A 35 9.63 0.63 5.89
C ALA A 35 9.62 -0.68 5.08
N VAL A 36 10.09 -1.78 5.68
CA VAL A 36 10.00 -3.12 5.05
C VAL A 36 8.54 -3.54 4.85
N GLY A 37 7.67 -3.30 5.85
CA GLY A 37 6.23 -3.57 5.71
C GLY A 37 5.58 -2.79 4.57
N SER A 38 5.95 -1.52 4.42
CA SER A 38 5.50 -0.65 3.32
C SER A 38 5.94 -1.18 1.96
N LEU A 39 7.22 -1.52 1.83
CA LEU A 39 7.79 -2.04 0.57
C LEU A 39 7.27 -3.44 0.22
N PHE A 40 6.96 -4.29 1.22
CA PHE A 40 6.29 -5.57 0.98
C PHE A 40 4.89 -5.39 0.38
N LEU A 41 4.09 -4.47 0.92
CA LEU A 41 2.76 -4.17 0.36
C LEU A 41 2.86 -3.62 -1.06
N GLY A 42 3.80 -2.70 -1.33
CA GLY A 42 4.08 -2.20 -2.68
C GLY A 42 4.45 -3.31 -3.66
N THR A 43 5.37 -4.20 -3.25
CA THR A 43 5.84 -5.30 -4.08
C THR A 43 4.71 -6.30 -4.38
N LEU A 44 3.88 -6.62 -3.38
CA LEU A 44 2.69 -7.47 -3.58
C LEU A 44 1.63 -6.82 -4.47
N SER A 45 1.45 -5.50 -4.38
CA SER A 45 0.52 -4.74 -5.23
C SER A 45 0.94 -4.79 -6.70
N GLN A 46 2.23 -4.61 -7.00
CA GLN A 46 2.75 -4.77 -8.36
C GLN A 46 2.59 -6.21 -8.88
N ALA A 47 2.73 -7.19 -8.00
CA ALA A 47 2.55 -8.60 -8.33
C ALA A 47 1.08 -9.02 -8.55
N ARG A 48 0.09 -8.15 -8.24
CA ARG A 48 -1.35 -8.49 -8.36
C ARG A 48 -1.75 -8.95 -9.76
N ARG A 49 -1.07 -8.45 -10.80
CA ARG A 49 -1.35 -8.79 -12.20
C ARG A 49 -1.24 -10.30 -12.50
N PHE A 50 -0.52 -11.05 -11.67
CA PHE A 50 -0.38 -12.50 -11.80
C PHE A 50 -1.52 -13.30 -11.17
N VAL A 51 -2.40 -12.64 -10.41
CA VAL A 51 -3.51 -13.29 -9.67
C VAL A 51 -4.88 -12.66 -9.94
N THR A 52 -4.96 -11.52 -10.64
CA THR A 52 -6.22 -10.85 -10.98
C THR A 52 -6.49 -10.86 -12.47
N LEU A 53 -7.70 -11.23 -12.87
CA LEU A 53 -8.19 -11.08 -14.26
C LEU A 53 -8.69 -9.64 -14.48
N GLY A 54 -8.25 -9.01 -15.58
CA GLY A 54 -8.44 -7.58 -15.85
C GLY A 54 -9.85 -7.19 -16.33
N VAL A 55 -10.89 -7.37 -15.50
CA VAL A 55 -12.29 -7.02 -15.84
C VAL A 55 -12.42 -5.55 -16.25
N GLY A 56 -11.78 -4.63 -15.52
CA GLY A 56 -11.83 -3.19 -15.84
C GLY A 56 -11.31 -2.87 -17.24
N GLY A 57 -10.26 -3.57 -17.70
CA GLY A 57 -9.72 -3.39 -19.05
C GLY A 57 -10.69 -3.81 -20.15
N LEU A 58 -11.45 -4.90 -19.93
CA LEU A 58 -12.49 -5.35 -20.85
C LEU A 58 -13.62 -4.31 -20.94
N VAL A 59 -14.04 -3.75 -19.80
CA VAL A 59 -15.07 -2.71 -19.78
C VAL A 59 -14.59 -1.44 -20.45
N TYR A 60 -13.35 -1.00 -20.17
CA TYR A 60 -12.75 0.17 -20.84
C TYR A 60 -12.71 0.01 -22.36
N HIS A 61 -12.33 -1.17 -22.85
CA HIS A 61 -12.33 -1.46 -24.28
C HIS A 61 -13.75 -1.37 -24.87
N TRP A 62 -14.72 -1.99 -24.21
CA TRP A 62 -16.12 -1.94 -24.66
C TRP A 62 -16.70 -0.53 -24.68
N VAL A 63 -16.50 0.25 -23.61
CA VAL A 63 -16.93 1.66 -23.54
C VAL A 63 -16.24 2.50 -24.60
N GLY A 64 -14.91 2.35 -24.75
CA GLY A 64 -14.13 3.11 -25.73
C GLY A 64 -14.54 2.85 -27.18
N GLU A 65 -14.88 1.60 -27.52
CA GLU A 65 -15.32 1.26 -28.87
C GLU A 65 -16.80 1.59 -29.13
N SER A 66 -17.67 1.46 -28.12
CA SER A 66 -19.12 1.46 -28.32
C SER A 66 -19.83 2.72 -27.85
N LEU A 67 -19.28 3.43 -26.85
CA LEU A 67 -19.95 4.55 -26.17
C LEU A 67 -19.13 5.84 -26.16
N ALA A 68 -17.90 5.83 -26.67
CA ALA A 68 -17.07 7.03 -26.72
C ALA A 68 -17.72 8.11 -27.61
N ILE A 69 -17.82 9.33 -27.07
CA ILE A 69 -18.44 10.47 -27.79
C ILE A 69 -17.54 11.03 -28.89
N ALA A 70 -16.23 10.76 -28.80
CA ALA A 70 -15.21 11.17 -29.76
C ALA A 70 -14.07 10.15 -29.76
N ARG A 71 -13.20 10.21 -30.77
CA ARG A 71 -11.90 9.51 -30.77
C ARG A 71 -10.80 10.56 -30.71
N LEU A 72 -10.22 10.77 -29.53
CA LEU A 72 -9.21 11.80 -29.36
C LEU A 72 -7.88 11.37 -29.95
N ASP A 73 -7.20 12.29 -30.63
CA ASP A 73 -5.90 12.03 -31.24
C ASP A 73 -4.79 12.02 -30.19
N ALA A 74 -4.08 10.89 -30.08
CA ALA A 74 -2.92 10.71 -29.22
C ALA A 74 -1.72 11.60 -29.62
N GLY A 75 -1.64 12.04 -30.88
CA GLY A 75 -0.61 12.94 -31.38
C GLY A 75 -0.80 14.41 -30.96
N HIS A 76 -2.02 14.80 -30.61
CA HIS A 76 -2.34 16.17 -30.26
C HIS A 76 -2.06 16.47 -28.77
N TRP A 77 -1.20 17.45 -28.48
CA TRP A 77 -0.81 17.81 -27.10
C TRP A 77 -2.00 18.19 -26.20
N GLY A 78 -3.05 18.78 -26.77
CA GLY A 78 -4.28 19.11 -26.04
C GLY A 78 -4.99 17.88 -25.48
N THR A 79 -4.91 16.72 -26.17
CA THR A 79 -5.46 15.45 -25.68
C THR A 79 -4.71 15.00 -24.42
N TRP A 80 -3.40 15.21 -24.37
CA TRP A 80 -2.57 14.86 -23.21
C TRP A 80 -2.93 15.72 -21.98
N VAL A 81 -3.03 17.04 -22.17
CA VAL A 81 -3.42 17.96 -21.10
C VAL A 81 -4.82 17.62 -20.58
N PHE A 82 -5.79 17.44 -21.49
CA PHE A 82 -7.14 17.04 -21.13
C PHE A 82 -7.17 15.70 -20.38
N ALA A 83 -6.51 14.67 -20.91
CA ALA A 83 -6.46 13.36 -20.30
C ALA A 83 -5.81 13.39 -18.91
N PHE A 84 -4.73 14.15 -18.72
CA PHE A 84 -4.04 14.25 -17.44
C PHE A 84 -4.89 14.98 -16.38
N VAL A 85 -5.51 16.11 -16.75
CA VAL A 85 -6.39 16.86 -15.83
C VAL A 85 -7.63 16.04 -15.48
N LEU A 86 -8.26 15.39 -16.47
CA LEU A 86 -9.42 14.53 -16.22
C LEU A 86 -9.05 13.29 -15.39
N TYR A 87 -7.87 12.70 -15.63
CA TYR A 87 -7.36 11.59 -14.82
C TYR A 87 -7.22 12.02 -13.35
N ASP A 88 -6.61 13.18 -13.09
CA ASP A 88 -6.41 13.68 -11.72
C ASP A 88 -7.75 14.01 -11.04
N LEU A 89 -8.73 14.52 -11.78
CA LEU A 89 -10.10 14.71 -11.26
C LEU A 89 -10.79 13.38 -10.92
N CYS A 90 -10.65 12.36 -11.78
CA CYS A 90 -11.14 11.00 -11.51
C CYS A 90 -10.45 10.40 -10.28
N TYR A 91 -9.13 10.61 -10.15
CA TYR A 91 -8.36 10.21 -8.99
C TYR A 91 -8.87 10.89 -7.72
N TYR A 92 -9.12 12.20 -7.74
CA TYR A 92 -9.67 12.93 -6.59
C TYR A 92 -10.97 12.30 -6.06
N TRP A 93 -11.90 11.94 -6.95
CA TRP A 93 -13.16 11.29 -6.52
C TRP A 93 -12.97 9.87 -6.02
N LEU A 94 -12.09 9.09 -6.67
CA LEU A 94 -11.71 7.77 -6.18
C LEU A 94 -11.11 7.87 -4.78
N HIS A 95 -10.18 8.81 -4.58
CA HIS A 95 -9.46 8.99 -3.33
C HIS A 95 -10.38 9.51 -2.22
N ARG A 96 -11.21 10.50 -2.51
CA ARG A 96 -12.23 11.01 -1.58
C ARG A 96 -13.19 9.92 -1.11
N LEU A 97 -13.77 9.14 -2.03
CA LEU A 97 -14.62 8.02 -1.63
C LEU A 97 -13.82 6.92 -0.93
N GLY A 98 -12.55 6.75 -1.30
CA GLY A 98 -11.54 5.96 -0.59
C GLY A 98 -11.39 6.30 0.88
N HIS A 99 -11.65 7.54 1.29
CA HIS A 99 -11.63 7.93 2.70
C HIS A 99 -13.02 7.99 3.32
N GLU A 100 -13.99 8.56 2.62
CA GLU A 100 -15.31 8.83 3.18
C GLU A 100 -16.23 7.60 3.20
N ARG A 101 -15.98 6.54 2.41
CA ARG A 101 -16.86 5.37 2.31
C ARG A 101 -16.14 4.09 2.68
N THR A 102 -16.72 3.33 3.61
CA THR A 102 -16.02 2.23 4.28
C THR A 102 -15.56 1.09 3.36
N LEU A 103 -16.31 0.78 2.29
CA LEU A 103 -15.87 -0.23 1.31
C LEU A 103 -14.63 0.20 0.52
N PHE A 104 -14.57 1.47 0.12
CA PHE A 104 -13.41 2.01 -0.59
C PHE A 104 -12.27 2.30 0.39
N TRP A 105 -12.57 2.66 1.64
CA TRP A 105 -11.59 2.73 2.73
C TRP A 105 -10.96 1.39 3.03
N ALA A 106 -11.72 0.30 3.07
CA ALA A 106 -11.14 -1.04 3.20
C ALA A 106 -10.17 -1.35 2.04
N ALA A 107 -10.39 -0.74 0.87
CA ALA A 107 -9.47 -0.83 -0.27
C ALA A 107 -8.31 0.17 -0.21
N HIS A 108 -8.28 1.16 0.68
CA HIS A 108 -7.28 2.23 0.70
C HIS A 108 -6.48 2.29 2.01
N VAL A 109 -7.06 1.90 3.13
CA VAL A 109 -6.53 1.98 4.50
C VAL A 109 -5.11 1.45 4.67
N ALA A 110 -4.74 0.44 3.88
CA ALA A 110 -3.41 -0.13 3.92
C ALA A 110 -2.32 0.91 3.60
N HIS A 111 -2.65 1.94 2.81
CA HIS A 111 -1.76 3.07 2.52
C HIS A 111 -1.55 3.98 3.73
N HIS A 112 -2.61 4.26 4.49
CA HIS A 112 -2.60 5.16 5.65
C HIS A 112 -2.16 4.52 6.97
N GLN A 113 -2.06 3.19 7.04
CA GLN A 113 -1.78 2.49 8.29
C GLN A 113 -0.34 2.67 8.82
N SER A 114 0.59 3.17 8.00
CA SER A 114 1.96 3.41 8.45
C SER A 114 1.95 4.51 9.51
N GLU A 115 2.65 4.26 10.61
CA GLU A 115 2.76 5.20 11.73
C GLU A 115 4.02 6.07 11.62
N ASP A 116 4.75 5.92 10.51
CA ASP A 116 5.86 6.77 10.09
C ASP A 116 5.51 7.39 8.73
N TYR A 117 6.11 8.54 8.41
CA TYR A 117 5.84 9.21 7.15
C TYR A 117 7.14 9.57 6.44
N ASN A 118 7.42 8.87 5.34
CA ASN A 118 8.63 9.00 4.54
C ASN A 118 8.37 8.40 3.15
N LEU A 119 9.35 8.43 2.25
CA LEU A 119 9.16 8.01 0.87
C LEU A 119 8.81 6.53 0.71
N SER A 120 9.08 5.67 1.71
CA SER A 120 8.61 4.28 1.69
C SER A 120 7.09 4.17 1.89
N THR A 121 6.46 5.13 2.60
CA THR A 121 5.00 5.20 2.78
C THR A 121 4.29 5.36 1.44
N ALA A 122 4.88 6.08 0.47
CA ALA A 122 4.37 6.18 -0.90
C ALA A 122 4.20 4.81 -1.57
N LEU A 123 5.08 3.87 -1.23
CA LEU A 123 5.10 2.53 -1.81
C LEU A 123 4.24 1.55 -1.02
N ARG A 124 3.59 1.98 0.07
CA ARG A 124 2.63 1.16 0.82
C ARG A 124 1.29 1.05 0.07
N GLN A 125 1.33 0.41 -1.09
CA GLN A 125 0.18 0.34 -1.99
C GLN A 125 -0.78 -0.77 -1.57
N THR A 126 -2.06 -0.49 -1.72
CA THR A 126 -3.15 -1.48 -1.60
C THR A 126 -3.17 -2.43 -2.79
N SER A 127 -3.67 -3.65 -2.57
CA SER A 127 -3.88 -4.66 -3.62
C SER A 127 -5.35 -4.94 -3.92
N THR A 128 -6.31 -4.26 -3.28
CA THR A 128 -7.76 -4.54 -3.43
C THR A 128 -8.54 -3.46 -4.18
N GLY A 129 -7.90 -2.32 -4.50
CA GLY A 129 -8.52 -1.24 -5.30
C GLY A 129 -9.01 -1.67 -6.69
N PHE A 130 -8.50 -2.79 -7.23
CA PHE A 130 -8.92 -3.33 -8.52
C PHE A 130 -10.38 -3.78 -8.58
N LEU A 131 -11.01 -4.05 -7.44
CA LEU A 131 -12.38 -4.55 -7.40
C LEU A 131 -13.38 -3.48 -7.89
N PHE A 132 -13.18 -2.23 -7.47
CA PHE A 132 -14.15 -1.15 -7.67
C PHE A 132 -13.56 0.16 -8.19
N GLY A 133 -12.23 0.36 -8.08
CA GLY A 133 -11.59 1.63 -8.44
C GLY A 133 -11.62 1.95 -9.94
N TRP A 134 -11.75 0.94 -10.80
CA TRP A 134 -11.80 1.12 -12.25
C TRP A 134 -13.02 1.93 -12.72
N VAL A 135 -14.14 1.89 -11.98
CA VAL A 135 -15.38 2.59 -12.36
C VAL A 135 -15.16 4.10 -12.46
N PHE A 136 -14.27 4.66 -11.62
CA PHE A 136 -13.99 6.10 -11.56
C PHE A 136 -13.31 6.65 -12.81
N TYR A 137 -12.64 5.80 -13.59
CA TYR A 137 -11.92 6.20 -14.79
C TYR A 137 -12.71 5.98 -16.08
N LEU A 138 -13.93 5.43 -16.00
CA LEU A 138 -14.84 5.33 -17.15
C LEU A 138 -15.05 6.66 -17.89
N PRO A 139 -15.15 7.83 -17.22
CA PRO A 139 -15.30 9.12 -17.91
C PRO A 139 -14.21 9.40 -18.95
N LEU A 140 -12.97 8.94 -18.75
CA LEU A 140 -11.90 9.11 -19.76
C LEU A 140 -12.21 8.34 -21.05
N PHE A 141 -12.71 7.12 -20.93
CA PHE A 141 -13.04 6.28 -22.09
C PHE A 141 -14.32 6.75 -22.77
N PHE A 142 -15.32 7.23 -22.00
CA PHE A 142 -16.47 7.92 -22.58
C PHE A 142 -16.07 9.17 -23.36
N ALA A 143 -15.09 9.94 -22.88
CA ALA A 143 -14.56 11.11 -23.56
C ALA A 143 -13.69 10.78 -24.79
N GLY A 144 -13.35 9.50 -25.01
CA GLY A 144 -12.54 9.09 -26.17
C GLY A 144 -11.04 9.09 -25.95
N VAL A 145 -10.56 9.11 -24.70
CA VAL A 145 -9.12 9.06 -24.40
C VAL A 145 -8.55 7.70 -24.80
N PRO A 146 -7.48 7.65 -25.63
CA PRO A 146 -6.83 6.40 -25.99
C PRO A 146 -6.28 5.65 -24.77
N ALA A 147 -6.44 4.33 -24.74
CA ALA A 147 -5.95 3.50 -23.63
C ALA A 147 -4.43 3.63 -23.39
N SER A 148 -3.65 3.85 -24.46
CA SER A 148 -2.21 4.10 -24.37
C SER A 148 -1.88 5.37 -23.58
N LEU A 149 -2.66 6.44 -23.79
CA LEU A 149 -2.55 7.70 -23.06
C LEU A 149 -3.01 7.52 -21.62
N PHE A 150 -4.15 6.85 -21.39
CA PHE A 150 -4.66 6.55 -20.04
C PHE A 150 -3.57 5.92 -19.15
N VAL A 151 -2.87 4.89 -19.65
CA VAL A 151 -1.78 4.23 -18.91
C VAL A 151 -0.64 5.20 -18.62
N THR A 152 -0.26 6.03 -19.60
CA THR A 152 0.88 6.95 -19.45
C THR A 152 0.56 8.11 -18.50
N VAL A 153 -0.58 8.79 -18.67
CA VAL A 153 -0.98 9.88 -17.76
C VAL A 153 -1.21 9.37 -16.34
N GLY A 154 -1.75 8.16 -16.18
CA GLY A 154 -1.84 7.51 -14.87
C GLY A 154 -0.49 7.21 -14.25
N SER A 155 0.49 6.78 -15.06
CA SER A 155 1.87 6.60 -14.58
C SER A 155 2.50 7.93 -14.13
N LEU A 156 2.32 9.00 -14.90
CA LEU A 156 2.81 10.34 -14.54
C LEU A 156 2.18 10.84 -13.24
N ASN A 157 0.88 10.65 -13.09
CA ASN A 157 0.13 11.01 -11.89
C ASN A 157 0.67 10.25 -10.66
N LEU A 158 0.86 8.93 -10.78
CA LEU A 158 1.41 8.11 -9.69
C LEU A 158 2.86 8.48 -9.35
N ILE A 159 3.70 8.77 -10.35
CA ILE A 159 5.08 9.22 -10.13
C ILE A 159 5.11 10.56 -9.39
N TYR A 160 4.22 11.50 -9.74
CA TYR A 160 4.10 12.75 -9.00
C TYR A 160 3.73 12.50 -7.53
N GLN A 161 2.79 11.58 -7.27
CA GLN A 161 2.36 11.27 -5.91
C GLN A 161 3.45 10.62 -5.04
N PHE A 162 4.58 10.16 -5.61
CA PHE A 162 5.66 9.59 -4.82
C PHE A 162 6.34 10.63 -3.91
N TRP A 163 6.81 11.75 -4.48
CA TRP A 163 7.70 12.69 -3.78
C TRP A 163 7.01 13.48 -2.66
N VAL A 164 5.67 13.55 -2.67
CA VAL A 164 4.90 14.22 -1.62
C VAL A 164 4.89 13.46 -0.28
N HIS A 165 5.44 12.25 -0.22
CA HIS A 165 5.56 11.46 1.01
C HIS A 165 6.85 11.74 1.77
N THR A 166 7.01 12.95 2.29
CA THR A 166 8.19 13.30 3.10
C THR A 166 7.84 14.29 4.21
N GLN A 167 8.57 14.21 5.33
CA GLN A 167 8.54 15.21 6.40
C GLN A 167 9.64 16.27 6.25
N HIS A 168 10.58 16.11 5.30
CA HIS A 168 11.77 16.96 5.21
C HIS A 168 11.56 18.23 4.40
N VAL A 169 10.45 18.35 3.68
CA VAL A 169 10.08 19.51 2.88
C VAL A 169 8.94 20.25 3.59
N GLY A 170 9.20 21.50 3.98
CA GLY A 170 8.20 22.38 4.61
C GLY A 170 7.17 22.90 3.61
N LYS A 171 6.51 24.00 3.96
CA LYS A 171 5.54 24.64 3.07
C LYS A 171 6.21 25.28 1.85
N LEU A 172 5.61 25.14 0.67
CA LEU A 172 6.15 25.63 -0.62
C LEU A 172 5.45 26.90 -1.14
N GLY A 173 4.64 27.57 -0.33
CA GLY A 173 4.03 28.87 -0.65
C GLY A 173 3.11 28.79 -1.87
N TRP A 174 3.40 29.54 -2.94
CA TRP A 174 2.54 29.63 -4.12
C TRP A 174 2.31 28.25 -4.79
N PHE A 175 3.26 27.33 -4.68
CA PHE A 175 3.14 26.01 -5.29
C PHE A 175 2.00 25.20 -4.66
N GLU A 176 1.75 25.37 -3.35
CA GLU A 176 0.63 24.76 -2.59
C GLU A 176 -0.73 25.36 -2.91
N ALA A 177 -0.76 26.48 -3.66
CA ALA A 177 -2.02 27.02 -4.15
C ALA A 177 -2.57 26.16 -5.31
N LEU A 178 -1.69 25.52 -6.08
CA LEU A 178 -2.03 24.83 -7.33
C LEU A 178 -1.81 23.31 -7.27
N PHE A 179 -0.74 22.89 -6.61
CA PHE A 179 -0.29 21.51 -6.61
C PHE A 179 -0.29 20.92 -5.20
N VAL A 180 -0.48 19.61 -5.12
CA VAL A 180 -0.31 18.84 -3.89
C VAL A 180 1.17 18.79 -3.56
N THR A 181 1.50 19.12 -2.32
CA THR A 181 2.87 19.14 -1.81
C THR A 181 3.04 18.20 -0.62
N PRO A 182 4.28 17.99 -0.14
CA PRO A 182 4.51 17.28 1.11
C PRO A 182 3.70 17.80 2.28
N SER A 183 3.52 19.12 2.42
CA SER A 183 2.69 19.69 3.50
C SER A 183 1.22 19.28 3.38
N ASN A 184 0.64 19.40 2.20
CA ASN A 184 -0.76 19.01 1.97
C ASN A 184 -0.96 17.50 2.20
N HIS A 185 0.00 16.68 1.75
CA HIS A 185 -0.10 15.22 1.85
C HIS A 185 0.21 14.70 3.26
N ARG A 186 1.03 15.39 4.06
CA ARG A 186 1.18 15.11 5.49
C ARG A 186 -0.14 15.25 6.25
N VAL A 187 -0.87 16.35 6.02
CA VAL A 187 -2.22 16.55 6.56
C VAL A 187 -3.14 15.41 6.14
N HIS A 188 -3.11 15.06 4.85
CA HIS A 188 -3.91 13.97 4.31
C HIS A 188 -3.67 12.62 5.03
N HIS A 189 -2.41 12.32 5.35
CA HIS A 189 -2.03 11.09 6.05
C HIS A 189 -2.18 11.14 7.56
N ALA A 190 -2.52 12.29 8.13
CA ALA A 190 -2.61 12.45 9.57
C ALA A 190 -3.95 11.96 10.13
N GLN A 191 -3.92 11.34 11.31
CA GLN A 191 -5.11 10.88 12.02
C GLN A 191 -5.71 11.93 12.97
N ASN A 192 -5.11 13.12 13.10
CA ASN A 192 -5.61 14.25 13.88
C ASN A 192 -7.08 14.55 13.56
N ASP A 193 -7.85 15.00 14.56
CA ASP A 193 -9.27 15.30 14.38
C ASP A 193 -9.55 16.34 13.30
N ARG A 194 -8.68 17.34 13.19
CA ARG A 194 -8.77 18.41 12.19
C ARG A 194 -8.37 17.98 10.77
N TYR A 195 -7.51 16.98 10.65
CA TYR A 195 -6.85 16.60 9.39
C TYR A 195 -7.51 15.42 8.68
N VAL A 196 -8.35 14.65 9.37
CA VAL A 196 -9.10 13.55 8.72
C VAL A 196 -10.11 14.09 7.71
N ASP A 197 -10.26 13.34 6.61
CA ASP A 197 -11.11 13.67 5.49
C ASP A 197 -10.72 15.00 4.80
N ARG A 198 -9.41 15.20 4.55
CA ARG A 198 -8.83 16.39 3.92
C ARG A 198 -7.82 16.06 2.83
N ASN A 199 -7.63 17.00 1.90
CA ASN A 199 -6.55 17.02 0.89
C ASN A 199 -6.45 15.74 0.04
N TYR A 200 -7.50 15.39 -0.70
CA TYR A 200 -7.59 14.18 -1.53
C TYR A 200 -6.92 14.27 -2.91
N GLY A 201 -6.49 15.45 -3.34
CA GLY A 201 -5.84 15.64 -4.64
C GLY A 201 -4.64 14.71 -4.84
N GLY A 202 -4.42 14.26 -6.08
CA GLY A 202 -3.22 13.51 -6.44
C GLY A 202 -2.09 14.46 -6.84
N VAL A 203 -2.35 15.26 -7.88
CA VAL A 203 -1.41 16.26 -8.41
C VAL A 203 -1.90 17.67 -8.12
N PHE A 204 -3.18 17.96 -8.37
CA PHE A 204 -3.73 19.31 -8.16
C PHE A 204 -4.49 19.39 -6.84
N ILE A 205 -4.07 20.32 -5.97
CA ILE A 205 -4.80 20.65 -4.73
C ILE A 205 -6.06 21.50 -5.01
N LEU A 206 -6.21 21.95 -6.26
CA LEU A 206 -7.34 22.73 -6.73
C LEU A 206 -8.68 22.05 -6.50
N TRP A 207 -8.74 20.72 -6.62
CA TRP A 207 -9.96 19.95 -6.37
C TRP A 207 -10.41 20.07 -4.93
N ASP A 208 -9.47 20.00 -3.97
CA ASP A 208 -9.79 20.15 -2.56
C ASP A 208 -10.30 21.54 -2.21
N ARG A 209 -9.76 22.57 -2.87
CA ARG A 209 -10.25 23.95 -2.72
C ARG A 209 -11.64 24.10 -3.32
N LEU A 210 -11.87 23.55 -4.50
CA LEU A 210 -13.15 23.62 -5.22
C LEU A 210 -14.26 22.88 -4.46
N PHE A 211 -13.97 21.72 -3.90
CA PHE A 211 -14.94 20.85 -3.25
C PHE A 211 -14.94 20.94 -1.71
N GLY A 212 -14.20 21.90 -1.14
CA GLY A 212 -14.25 22.25 0.28
C GLY A 212 -13.61 21.23 1.22
N THR A 213 -12.57 20.51 0.77
CA THR A 213 -11.83 19.51 1.54
C THR A 213 -10.38 19.92 1.82
N PHE A 214 -9.98 21.12 1.42
CA PHE A 214 -8.65 21.65 1.71
C PHE A 214 -8.46 21.94 3.21
N GLN A 215 -7.32 21.52 3.76
CA GLN A 215 -6.85 21.89 5.09
C GLN A 215 -5.35 22.14 5.04
N GLU A 216 -4.93 23.29 5.52
CA GLU A 216 -3.51 23.62 5.65
C GLU A 216 -2.89 22.86 6.83
N GLU A 217 -1.60 22.51 6.72
CA GLU A 217 -0.82 22.02 7.86
C GLU A 217 -0.58 23.17 8.85
N LEU A 218 -0.90 22.96 10.12
CA LEU A 218 -0.77 23.98 11.15
C LEU A 218 0.46 23.69 12.02
N ASP A 219 1.21 24.75 12.35
CA ASP A 219 2.43 24.62 13.15
C ASP A 219 2.12 24.25 14.62
N ASP A 220 0.93 24.60 15.12
CA ASP A 220 0.44 24.32 16.47
C ASP A 220 -0.26 22.96 16.61
N GLU A 221 -0.50 22.25 15.50
CA GLU A 221 -1.09 20.92 15.47
C GLU A 221 -0.25 19.97 14.60
N PRO A 222 0.85 19.41 15.14
CA PRO A 222 1.71 18.49 14.41
C PRO A 222 0.96 17.23 13.92
N CYS A 223 1.31 16.76 12.73
CA CYS A 223 0.73 15.55 12.15
C CYS A 223 1.09 14.30 12.96
N ILE A 224 0.08 13.52 13.34
CA ILE A 224 0.21 12.19 13.93
C ILE A 224 -0.20 11.19 12.86
N TYR A 225 0.65 10.23 12.53
CA TYR A 225 0.42 9.26 11.44
C TYR A 225 -0.16 7.94 11.94
N GLY A 226 -0.68 7.13 11.01
CA GLY A 226 -1.36 5.88 11.27
C GLY A 226 -2.88 6.00 11.09
N ILE A 227 -3.61 5.00 11.55
CA ILE A 227 -5.08 4.95 11.47
C ILE A 227 -5.71 5.00 12.85
N ARG A 228 -6.94 5.55 12.93
CA ARG A 228 -7.75 5.59 14.16
C ARG A 228 -8.17 4.19 14.56
N GLY A 229 -7.33 3.53 15.35
CA GLY A 229 -7.38 2.09 15.63
C GLY A 229 -6.15 1.40 15.04
N PRO A 230 -4.96 1.59 15.63
CA PRO A 230 -3.72 1.10 15.05
C PRO A 230 -3.78 -0.41 14.83
N LEU A 231 -3.33 -0.86 13.66
CA LEU A 231 -3.38 -2.27 13.28
C LEU A 231 -2.53 -3.15 14.22
N ARG A 232 -1.46 -2.56 14.78
CA ARG A 232 -0.43 -3.22 15.61
C ARG A 232 0.07 -4.51 14.96
N SER A 233 0.46 -4.42 13.68
CA SER A 233 0.90 -5.56 12.88
C SER A 233 1.64 -5.09 11.62
N PHE A 234 2.66 -5.84 11.25
CA PHE A 234 3.35 -5.71 9.95
C PHE A 234 2.90 -6.77 8.94
N ASN A 235 1.88 -7.58 9.28
CA ASN A 235 1.41 -8.66 8.42
C ASN A 235 0.59 -8.09 7.24
N PRO A 236 1.01 -8.33 5.98
CA PRO A 236 0.35 -7.74 4.81
C PRO A 236 -1.07 -8.28 4.60
N VAL A 237 -1.37 -9.52 4.98
CA VAL A 237 -2.73 -10.07 4.91
C VAL A 237 -3.64 -9.31 5.88
N LYS A 238 -3.19 -9.12 7.13
CA LYS A 238 -3.97 -8.36 8.13
C LYS A 238 -4.15 -6.91 7.66
N ALA A 239 -3.09 -6.28 7.15
CA ALA A 239 -3.13 -4.95 6.57
C ALA A 239 -4.22 -4.80 5.50
N LEU A 240 -4.29 -5.74 4.55
CA LEU A 240 -5.23 -5.70 3.43
C LEU A 240 -6.66 -6.15 3.79
N THR A 241 -6.87 -6.89 4.88
CA THR A 241 -8.16 -7.55 5.16
C THR A 241 -8.88 -7.07 6.42
N HIS A 242 -8.20 -6.45 7.39
CA HIS A 242 -8.77 -6.13 8.70
C HIS A 242 -10.06 -5.29 8.62
N SER A 243 -10.10 -4.29 7.72
CA SER A 243 -11.29 -3.45 7.54
C SER A 243 -12.45 -4.24 6.92
N TYR A 244 -12.20 -5.09 5.91
CA TYR A 244 -13.24 -5.97 5.36
C TYR A 244 -13.78 -6.97 6.40
N VAL A 245 -12.91 -7.53 7.25
CA VAL A 245 -13.30 -8.44 8.32
C VAL A 245 -14.16 -7.73 9.36
N ALA A 246 -13.79 -6.49 9.74
CA ALA A 246 -14.57 -5.67 10.65
C ALA A 246 -15.97 -5.37 10.08
N MET A 247 -16.04 -4.97 8.81
CA MET A 247 -17.31 -4.75 8.11
C MET A 247 -18.18 -6.02 8.05
N ALA A 248 -17.59 -7.17 7.70
CA ALA A 248 -18.32 -8.44 7.65
C ALA A 248 -18.86 -8.84 9.03
N ARG A 249 -18.06 -8.62 10.09
CA ARG A 249 -18.46 -8.88 11.47
C ARG A 249 -19.62 -7.98 11.91
N ASP A 250 -19.53 -6.68 11.65
CA ASP A 250 -20.60 -5.73 12.00
C ASP A 250 -21.89 -6.04 11.22
N SER A 251 -21.77 -6.34 9.92
CA SER A 251 -22.88 -6.80 9.09
C SER A 251 -23.52 -8.08 9.66
N TRP A 252 -22.72 -9.07 10.06
CA TRP A 252 -23.23 -10.31 10.63
C TRP A 252 -23.94 -10.10 11.98
N ARG A 253 -23.39 -9.25 12.86
CA ARG A 253 -23.93 -8.99 14.20
C ARG A 253 -25.15 -8.08 14.23
N ALA A 254 -25.33 -7.21 13.22
CA ALA A 254 -26.46 -6.30 13.18
C ALA A 254 -27.80 -7.05 13.18
N ARG A 255 -28.74 -6.63 14.03
CA ARG A 255 -30.08 -7.23 14.13
C ARG A 255 -30.96 -6.87 12.93
N ARG A 256 -30.84 -5.66 12.41
CA ARG A 256 -31.65 -5.16 11.30
C ARG A 256 -30.99 -5.50 9.96
N TRP A 257 -31.74 -6.14 9.05
CA TRP A 257 -31.23 -6.49 7.72
C TRP A 257 -30.73 -5.28 6.91
N ARG A 258 -31.37 -4.11 7.09
CA ARG A 258 -30.95 -2.86 6.45
C ARG A 258 -29.55 -2.44 6.88
N ASP A 259 -29.24 -2.61 8.17
CA ASP A 259 -27.93 -2.27 8.71
C ASP A 259 -26.85 -3.26 8.21
N LYS A 260 -27.21 -4.54 8.01
CA LYS A 260 -26.31 -5.52 7.39
C LYS A 260 -25.80 -5.06 6.01
N LEU A 261 -26.70 -4.51 5.19
CA LEU A 261 -26.35 -3.97 3.87
C LEU A 261 -25.68 -2.59 3.97
N ARG A 262 -26.19 -1.71 4.85
CA ARG A 262 -25.68 -0.35 5.01
C ARG A 262 -24.21 -0.32 5.42
N VAL A 263 -23.74 -1.29 6.22
CA VAL A 263 -22.33 -1.41 6.60
C VAL A 263 -21.39 -1.33 5.40
N TRP A 264 -21.78 -1.82 4.22
CA TRP A 264 -20.90 -1.84 3.04
C TRP A 264 -20.84 -0.51 2.29
N VAL A 265 -21.79 0.40 2.50
CA VAL A 265 -21.88 1.67 1.75
C VAL A 265 -21.89 2.90 2.66
N ALA A 266 -21.86 2.68 3.97
CA ALA A 266 -21.90 3.75 4.96
C ALA A 266 -20.62 4.61 4.92
N ARG A 267 -20.72 5.76 5.58
CA ARG A 267 -19.56 6.61 5.84
C ARG A 267 -18.53 5.84 6.67
N THR A 268 -17.25 6.01 6.39
CA THR A 268 -16.17 5.43 7.18
C THR A 268 -16.33 5.76 8.66
N GLY A 269 -16.18 4.75 9.52
CA GLY A 269 -16.41 4.85 10.97
C GLY A 269 -17.86 4.67 11.43
N TRP A 270 -18.85 4.61 10.52
CA TRP A 270 -20.22 4.26 10.90
C TRP A 270 -20.33 2.78 11.27
N ARG A 271 -21.09 2.48 12.32
CA ARG A 271 -21.45 1.12 12.74
C ARG A 271 -22.93 1.05 13.11
N PRO A 272 -23.59 -0.12 12.97
CA PRO A 272 -24.96 -0.33 13.45
C PRO A 272 -25.05 -0.03 14.94
N ALA A 273 -26.10 0.67 15.37
CA ALA A 273 -26.21 1.18 16.75
C ALA A 273 -26.22 0.06 17.81
N ASP A 274 -26.88 -1.06 17.50
CA ASP A 274 -26.93 -2.25 18.35
C ASP A 274 -25.54 -2.92 18.48
N VAL A 275 -24.79 -2.98 17.38
CA VAL A 275 -23.43 -3.53 17.38
C VAL A 275 -22.47 -2.60 18.11
N ALA A 276 -22.57 -1.29 17.89
CA ALA A 276 -21.74 -0.29 18.57
C ALA A 276 -22.00 -0.25 20.09
N ALA A 277 -23.24 -0.47 20.53
CA ALA A 277 -23.58 -0.58 21.94
C ALA A 277 -23.06 -1.89 22.57
N ALA A 278 -23.10 -3.01 21.85
CA ALA A 278 -22.66 -4.30 22.36
C ALA A 278 -21.12 -4.49 22.35
N ASP A 279 -20.43 -3.84 21.41
CA ASP A 279 -18.98 -3.89 21.25
C ASP A 279 -18.45 -2.47 20.96
N PRO A 280 -18.36 -1.60 21.98
CA PRO A 280 -17.84 -0.25 21.82
C PRO A 280 -16.38 -0.26 21.36
N GLN A 281 -16.07 0.52 20.33
CA GLN A 281 -14.71 0.66 19.78
C GLN A 281 -14.28 2.12 20.00
N PRO A 282 -13.77 2.47 21.20
CA PRO A 282 -13.37 3.84 21.50
C PRO A 282 -12.20 4.24 20.60
N LYS A 283 -12.20 5.49 20.15
CA LYS A 283 -11.04 6.05 19.43
C LYS A 283 -9.89 6.19 20.43
N ALA A 284 -8.70 5.76 20.02
CA ALA A 284 -7.50 5.97 20.84
C ALA A 284 -7.26 7.48 21.02
N ALA A 285 -6.93 7.88 22.24
CA ALA A 285 -6.58 9.26 22.52
C ALA A 285 -5.21 9.56 21.90
N LEU A 286 -5.16 10.59 21.04
CA LEU A 286 -3.96 10.89 20.24
C LEU A 286 -2.80 11.43 21.08
N ASP A 287 -3.09 12.03 22.24
CA ASP A 287 -2.11 12.46 23.24
C ASP A 287 -1.27 11.31 23.81
N ARG A 288 -1.77 10.07 23.71
CA ARG A 288 -1.11 8.84 24.18
C ARG A 288 -0.82 7.87 23.05
N PHE A 289 -0.80 8.34 21.80
CA PHE A 289 -0.53 7.49 20.66
C PHE A 289 0.90 6.96 20.73
N GLU A 290 1.04 5.64 20.89
CA GLU A 290 2.31 4.95 20.87
C GLU A 290 2.44 4.16 19.56
N ARG A 291 3.51 4.43 18.83
CA ARG A 291 3.84 3.69 17.62
C ARG A 291 4.11 2.23 17.98
N TYR A 292 3.56 1.30 17.20
CA TYR A 292 3.84 -0.11 17.29
C TYR A 292 5.30 -0.38 16.91
N ASP A 293 6.12 -0.67 17.93
CA ASP A 293 7.54 -0.98 17.78
C ASP A 293 7.96 -2.12 18.72
N PRO A 294 7.49 -3.36 18.47
CA PRO A 294 7.83 -4.47 19.33
C PRO A 294 9.35 -4.71 19.31
N PRO A 295 9.98 -4.96 20.47
CA PRO A 295 11.41 -5.27 20.52
C PRO A 295 11.70 -6.59 19.80
N VAL A 296 12.75 -6.61 18.99
CA VAL A 296 13.18 -7.79 18.22
C VAL A 296 14.65 -8.08 18.43
N ALA A 297 15.06 -9.33 18.18
CA ALA A 297 16.45 -9.76 18.33
C ALA A 297 17.39 -8.98 17.40
N PRO A 298 18.65 -8.73 17.81
CA PRO A 298 19.67 -8.18 16.93
C PRO A 298 19.79 -9.04 15.67
N GLY A 299 19.57 -8.43 14.50
CA GLY A 299 19.63 -9.08 13.18
C GLY A 299 18.30 -9.44 12.53
N VAL A 300 17.18 -9.42 13.27
CA VAL A 300 15.84 -9.48 12.64
C VAL A 300 15.66 -8.38 11.57
N PRO A 301 16.06 -7.11 11.81
CA PRO A 301 15.98 -6.08 10.78
C PRO A 301 16.80 -6.42 9.51
N ALA A 302 18.01 -6.95 9.68
CA ALA A 302 18.87 -7.33 8.56
C ALA A 302 18.29 -8.52 7.78
N TYR A 303 17.74 -9.51 8.49
CA TYR A 303 17.02 -10.63 7.89
C TYR A 303 15.82 -10.13 7.08
N ALA A 304 15.00 -9.24 7.64
CA ALA A 304 13.83 -8.68 6.97
C ALA A 304 14.19 -7.89 5.70
N LEU A 305 15.27 -7.12 5.73
CA LEU A 305 15.82 -6.46 4.53
C LEU A 305 16.28 -7.48 3.47
N GLY A 306 16.92 -8.58 3.88
CA GLY A 306 17.28 -9.68 2.98
C GLY A 306 16.06 -10.34 2.34
N GLN A 307 14.99 -10.55 3.11
CA GLN A 307 13.72 -11.07 2.58
C GLN A 307 13.07 -10.09 1.60
N LEU A 308 13.14 -8.78 1.87
CA LEU A 308 12.68 -7.76 0.94
C LEU A 308 13.42 -7.81 -0.39
N VAL A 309 14.76 -7.88 -0.37
CA VAL A 309 15.56 -8.01 -1.60
C VAL A 309 15.16 -9.28 -2.37
N ALA A 310 14.96 -10.41 -1.68
CA ALA A 310 14.53 -11.65 -2.32
C ALA A 310 13.14 -11.54 -2.96
N VAL A 311 12.17 -10.93 -2.28
CA VAL A 311 10.80 -10.74 -2.81
C VAL A 311 10.77 -9.77 -3.99
N VAL A 312 11.55 -8.68 -3.95
CA VAL A 312 11.72 -7.75 -5.08
C VAL A 312 12.41 -8.44 -6.26
N GLY A 313 13.46 -9.23 -6.01
CA GLY A 313 14.15 -10.01 -7.04
C GLY A 313 13.23 -11.06 -7.68
N LEU A 314 12.39 -11.73 -6.89
CA LEU A 314 11.41 -12.67 -7.39
C LEU A 314 10.35 -11.97 -8.25
N LEU A 315 9.85 -10.81 -7.83
CA LEU A 315 8.95 -10.00 -8.66
C LEU A 315 9.61 -9.62 -9.98
N ALA A 316 10.86 -9.14 -9.95
CA ALA A 316 11.59 -8.78 -11.16
C ALA A 316 11.67 -10.00 -12.11
N PHE A 317 12.09 -11.17 -11.62
CA PHE A 317 12.06 -12.40 -12.42
C PHE A 317 10.69 -12.67 -13.04
N MET A 318 9.62 -12.60 -12.25
CA MET A 318 8.24 -12.79 -12.73
C MET A 318 7.86 -11.78 -13.81
N GLN A 319 8.38 -10.54 -13.75
CA GLN A 319 8.05 -9.51 -14.73
C GLN A 319 8.75 -9.68 -16.08
N TRP A 320 9.96 -10.26 -16.08
CA TRP A 320 10.79 -10.47 -17.27
C TRP A 320 10.66 -11.88 -17.86
N THR A 321 9.89 -12.75 -17.22
CA THR A 321 9.71 -14.15 -17.65
C THR A 321 8.30 -14.38 -18.13
N ALA A 322 8.15 -15.09 -19.26
CA ALA A 322 6.86 -15.55 -19.75
C ALA A 322 6.36 -16.73 -18.90
N LEU A 323 5.64 -16.41 -17.82
CA LEU A 323 5.06 -17.39 -16.90
C LEU A 323 3.66 -17.81 -17.36
N GLY A 324 3.37 -19.10 -17.26
CA GLY A 324 1.97 -19.56 -17.28
C GLY A 324 1.21 -19.05 -16.06
N TYR A 325 -0.12 -18.94 -16.17
CA TYR A 325 -0.96 -18.41 -15.08
C TYR A 325 -0.73 -19.14 -13.74
N GLY A 326 -0.71 -20.48 -13.76
CA GLY A 326 -0.45 -21.27 -12.55
C GLY A 326 0.93 -21.02 -11.93
N GLN A 327 1.97 -20.81 -12.74
CA GLN A 327 3.31 -20.45 -12.25
C GLN A 327 3.31 -19.06 -11.62
N GLY A 328 2.65 -18.09 -12.25
CA GLY A 328 2.48 -16.73 -11.72
C GLY A 328 1.78 -16.73 -10.36
N VAL A 329 0.67 -17.46 -10.23
CA VAL A 329 -0.07 -17.60 -8.96
C VAL A 329 0.79 -18.27 -7.89
N ALA A 330 1.51 -19.34 -8.24
CA ALA A 330 2.34 -20.07 -7.27
C ALA A 330 3.52 -19.22 -6.76
N LEU A 331 4.21 -18.49 -7.64
CA LEU A 331 5.29 -17.58 -7.23
C LEU A 331 4.75 -16.40 -6.42
N TRP A 332 3.58 -15.85 -6.77
CA TRP A 332 2.91 -14.84 -5.95
C TRP A 332 2.59 -15.35 -4.54
N ALA A 333 2.15 -16.61 -4.41
CA ALA A 333 1.92 -17.23 -3.10
C ALA A 333 3.21 -17.38 -2.28
N VAL A 334 4.35 -17.70 -2.92
CA VAL A 334 5.66 -17.71 -2.26
C VAL A 334 6.05 -16.31 -1.77
N MET A 335 5.82 -15.27 -2.57
CA MET A 335 6.04 -13.88 -2.15
C MET A 335 5.19 -13.56 -0.92
N LEU A 336 3.88 -13.82 -0.99
CA LEU A 336 2.96 -13.56 0.13
C LEU A 336 3.40 -14.30 1.40
N ALA A 337 3.68 -15.60 1.31
CA ALA A 337 4.14 -16.37 2.45
C ALA A 337 5.43 -15.81 3.05
N THR A 338 6.37 -15.37 2.21
CA THR A 338 7.65 -14.75 2.66
C THR A 338 7.42 -13.45 3.39
N THR A 339 6.56 -12.58 2.88
CA THR A 339 6.21 -11.33 3.56
C THR A 339 5.49 -11.58 4.90
N VAL A 340 4.61 -12.59 4.96
CA VAL A 340 3.89 -12.97 6.19
C VAL A 340 4.82 -13.55 7.25
N THR A 341 5.72 -14.48 6.91
CA THR A 341 6.65 -15.06 7.90
C THR A 341 7.67 -14.03 8.35
N THR A 342 8.14 -13.15 7.46
CA THR A 342 9.01 -12.03 7.84
C THR A 342 8.32 -11.08 8.82
N ALA A 343 7.03 -10.81 8.61
CA ALA A 343 6.25 -10.00 9.54
C ALA A 343 6.14 -10.64 10.94
N LEU A 344 6.15 -11.97 11.07
CA LEU A 344 6.17 -12.61 12.40
C LEU A 344 7.45 -12.27 13.17
N TRP A 345 8.60 -12.28 12.50
CA TRP A 345 9.87 -11.86 13.09
C TRP A 345 9.87 -10.38 13.48
N LEU A 346 9.43 -9.50 12.58
CA LEU A 346 9.33 -8.06 12.83
C LEU A 346 8.35 -7.69 13.95
N GLN A 347 7.42 -8.58 14.28
CA GLN A 347 6.44 -8.39 15.35
C GLN A 347 6.91 -8.93 16.71
N GLY A 348 8.10 -9.52 16.81
CA GLY A 348 8.58 -10.12 18.06
C GLY A 348 7.79 -11.36 18.48
N VAL A 349 7.17 -12.09 17.53
CA VAL A 349 6.52 -13.37 17.82
C VAL A 349 7.58 -14.35 18.40
N PRO A 350 7.22 -15.23 19.36
CA PRO A 350 8.17 -16.18 19.94
C PRO A 350 9.00 -16.91 18.87
N PRO A 351 10.33 -16.97 19.01
CA PRO A 351 11.25 -17.38 17.95
C PRO A 351 10.99 -18.81 17.47
N GLN A 352 10.56 -19.71 18.35
CA GLN A 352 10.18 -21.09 18.01
C GLN A 352 9.02 -21.11 17.01
N ARG A 353 8.02 -20.25 17.23
CA ARG A 353 6.84 -20.14 16.38
C ARG A 353 7.17 -19.45 15.06
N ALA A 354 7.93 -18.36 15.10
CA ALA A 354 8.38 -17.67 13.89
C ALA A 354 9.22 -18.59 13.00
N ALA A 355 10.23 -19.27 13.58
CA ALA A 355 11.08 -20.22 12.87
C ALA A 355 10.32 -21.43 12.32
N ALA A 356 9.33 -21.97 13.05
CA ALA A 356 8.51 -23.08 12.56
C ALA A 356 7.72 -22.70 11.31
N TRP A 357 7.08 -21.52 11.30
CA TRP A 357 6.36 -21.03 10.12
C TRP A 357 7.29 -20.74 8.95
N ASP A 358 8.47 -20.19 9.21
CA ASP A 358 9.45 -19.92 8.17
C ASP A 358 10.04 -21.20 7.57
N ALA A 359 10.32 -22.20 8.40
CA ALA A 359 10.77 -23.51 7.93
C ALA A 359 9.71 -24.20 7.07
N LEU A 360 8.43 -24.16 7.50
CA LEU A 360 7.32 -24.68 6.70
C LEU A 360 7.21 -23.95 5.36
N ARG A 361 7.30 -22.62 5.37
CA ARG A 361 7.30 -21.80 4.15
C ARG A 361 8.41 -22.23 3.20
N LEU A 362 9.64 -22.38 3.67
CA LEU A 362 10.78 -22.77 2.85
C LEU A 362 10.59 -24.17 2.26
N LEU A 363 10.13 -25.12 3.07
CA LEU A 363 9.83 -26.49 2.62
C LEU A 363 8.79 -26.50 1.49
N LEU A 364 7.74 -25.69 1.60
CA LEU A 364 6.72 -25.56 0.55
C LEU A 364 7.19 -24.75 -0.66
N ALA A 365 8.10 -23.78 -0.47
CA ALA A 365 8.63 -22.94 -1.54
C ALA A 365 9.60 -23.70 -2.47
N VAL A 366 10.36 -24.67 -1.96
CA VAL A 366 11.33 -25.46 -2.75
C VAL A 366 10.73 -26.05 -4.04
N PRO A 367 9.68 -26.89 -3.99
CA PRO A 367 9.12 -27.47 -5.21
C PRO A 367 8.49 -26.42 -6.13
N VAL A 368 7.92 -25.35 -5.57
CA VAL A 368 7.31 -24.26 -6.34
C VAL A 368 8.37 -23.49 -7.12
N LEU A 369 9.49 -23.12 -6.49
CA LEU A 369 10.59 -22.42 -7.14
C LEU A 369 11.24 -23.33 -8.20
N ALA A 370 11.46 -24.60 -7.90
CA ALA A 370 12.00 -25.54 -8.88
C ALA A 370 11.10 -25.67 -10.12
N TRP A 371 9.79 -25.80 -9.92
CA TRP A 371 8.82 -25.93 -11.02
C TRP A 371 8.64 -24.63 -11.82
N ALA A 372 8.44 -23.50 -11.13
CA ALA A 372 8.18 -22.22 -11.79
C ALA A 372 9.44 -21.60 -12.42
N GLY A 373 10.63 -21.94 -11.90
CA GLY A 373 11.91 -21.59 -12.50
C GLY A 373 12.22 -22.35 -13.79
N GLY A 374 11.56 -23.50 -14.01
CA GLY A 374 11.86 -24.40 -15.12
C GLY A 374 13.34 -24.81 -15.13
N ALA A 375 13.93 -24.94 -16.33
CA ALA A 375 15.34 -25.26 -16.51
C ALA A 375 16.27 -24.02 -16.46
N SER A 376 15.80 -22.88 -15.96
CA SER A 376 16.61 -21.65 -15.87
C SER A 376 17.68 -21.80 -14.79
N LEU A 377 18.90 -22.15 -15.20
CA LEU A 377 20.03 -22.32 -14.28
C LEU A 377 20.30 -21.08 -13.41
N PRO A 378 20.27 -19.82 -13.94
CA PRO A 378 20.46 -18.64 -13.09
C PRO A 378 19.39 -18.50 -12.01
N PHE A 379 18.13 -18.80 -12.34
CA PHE A 379 17.03 -18.73 -11.38
C PHE A 379 17.16 -19.82 -10.31
N LEU A 380 17.44 -21.06 -10.72
CA LEU A 380 17.61 -22.18 -9.78
C LEU A 380 18.80 -21.95 -8.85
N ALA A 381 19.90 -21.38 -9.34
CA ALA A 381 21.05 -21.00 -8.52
C ALA A 381 20.69 -19.91 -7.51
N ALA A 382 19.97 -18.86 -7.94
CA ALA A 382 19.49 -17.82 -7.03
C ALA A 382 18.52 -18.36 -5.98
N ALA A 383 17.60 -19.25 -6.36
CA ALA A 383 16.69 -19.92 -5.44
C ALA A 383 17.43 -20.80 -4.43
N ALA A 384 18.41 -21.59 -4.88
CA ALA A 384 19.25 -22.41 -4.00
C ALA A 384 20.06 -21.53 -3.02
N GLY A 385 20.65 -20.43 -3.49
CA GLY A 385 21.35 -19.46 -2.64
C GLY A 385 20.42 -18.83 -1.60
N TYR A 386 19.20 -18.46 -2.00
CA TYR A 386 18.17 -17.95 -1.10
C TYR A 386 17.80 -18.97 -0.01
N LEU A 387 17.56 -20.23 -0.38
CA LEU A 387 17.24 -21.31 0.57
C LEU A 387 18.40 -21.57 1.54
N ALA A 388 19.65 -21.60 1.04
CA ALA A 388 20.84 -21.78 1.86
C ALA A 388 21.03 -20.61 2.86
N ALA A 389 20.84 -19.36 2.41
CA ALA A 389 20.93 -18.19 3.28
C ALA A 389 19.90 -18.25 4.41
N ASN A 390 18.66 -18.70 4.12
CA ASN A 390 17.64 -18.89 5.15
C ASN A 390 17.98 -20.03 6.11
N ALA A 391 18.50 -21.15 5.60
CA ALA A 391 18.92 -22.29 6.43
C ALA A 391 20.03 -21.91 7.43
N LEU A 392 20.91 -20.97 7.07
CA LEU A 392 21.93 -20.41 7.97
C LEU A 392 21.35 -19.36 8.94
N ALA A 393 20.45 -18.51 8.47
CA ALA A 393 19.89 -17.42 9.27
C ALA A 393 18.93 -17.90 10.37
N LEU A 394 18.07 -18.89 10.10
CA LEU A 394 17.02 -19.30 11.03
C LEU A 394 17.55 -19.84 12.37
N PRO A 395 18.55 -20.75 12.42
CA PRO A 395 19.13 -21.20 13.68
C PRO A 395 19.78 -20.06 14.46
N TRP A 396 20.38 -19.10 13.76
CA TRP A 396 21.02 -17.94 14.38
C TRP A 396 19.99 -16.99 15.00
N LEU A 397 18.93 -16.65 14.26
CA LEU A 397 17.82 -15.82 14.76
C LEU A 397 17.12 -16.48 15.95
N TRP A 398 16.89 -17.79 15.87
CA TRP A 398 16.29 -18.55 16.98
C TRP A 398 17.15 -18.42 18.25
N ARG A 399 18.45 -18.70 18.18
CA ARG A 399 19.33 -18.70 19.37
C ARG A 399 19.52 -17.33 20.01
N ARG A 400 19.44 -16.24 19.24
CA ARG A 400 19.71 -14.87 19.71
C ARG A 400 18.47 -14.06 20.06
N THR A 401 17.29 -14.61 19.83
CA THR A 401 16.07 -14.00 20.35
C THR A 401 15.98 -14.33 21.83
N PRO A 402 16.04 -13.33 22.74
CA PRO A 402 15.85 -13.61 24.16
C PRO A 402 14.56 -14.39 24.32
N ALA A 403 14.55 -15.43 25.17
CA ALA A 403 13.28 -16.00 25.60
C ALA A 403 12.51 -14.85 26.26
N MET A 404 11.55 -14.25 25.55
CA MET A 404 10.69 -13.25 26.15
C MET A 404 10.02 -13.96 27.32
N ALA A 405 10.39 -13.56 28.53
CA ALA A 405 9.63 -13.91 29.72
C ALA A 405 8.17 -13.61 29.39
N SER A 406 7.33 -14.61 29.58
CA SER A 406 5.88 -14.54 29.39
C SER A 406 5.36 -13.22 29.98
N LEU A 407 5.05 -12.25 29.12
CA LEU A 407 4.17 -11.16 29.52
C LEU A 407 2.79 -11.79 29.63
N SER A 408 2.54 -12.26 30.85
CA SER A 408 1.26 -12.76 31.32
C SER A 408 0.45 -11.56 31.80
N SER A 409 -0.53 -11.16 30.98
CA SER A 409 -1.84 -10.60 31.36
C SER A 409 -2.52 -10.02 30.12
#